data_AF-A0A497DHD5-F1
#
_entry.id   AF-A0A497DHD5-F1
#
_cell.length_a   1.000
_cell.length_b   1.000
_cell.length_c   1.000
_cell.angle_alpha   90.00
_cell.angle_beta   90.00
_cell.angle_gamma   90.00
#
_symmetry.space_group_name_H-M   'P 1'
#
loop_
_entity.id
_entity.type
_entity.pdbx_description
1 polymer ?
#
loop_
_entity_poly.entity_id
_entity_poly.type
_entity_poly.pdbx_seq_one_letter_code
_entity_poly.pdbx_strand_id
1 'polypeptide(L)'
;ATYKIVGAYAPGSMGGYVDAELTNVGNGYDFANGTFASWCADEQTSINVGVAYNMDVYSSLYPDALPAFTAYADKWARVNWIFNHLDYYPGYTWGEVQGALWKIMNNWNGQAAGGVPAADATVDQMVNDSQSHTDFTPLPGGWAAVVFVPEGTDPNATNPNLQTMFVQVDP
;
A
#
# COMPACT_ATOMS: atom_id res chain seq x y z
N ALA A 1 -11.53 5.14 9.91
CA ALA A 1 -10.93 4.27 10.95
C ALA A 1 -9.75 4.99 11.60
N THR A 2 -9.13 4.46 12.65
CA THR A 2 -7.91 4.99 13.25
C THR A 2 -6.73 4.06 12.94
N TYR A 3 -5.67 4.61 12.37
CA TYR A 3 -4.45 3.91 11.93
C TYR A 3 -3.25 4.35 12.79
N LYS A 4 -2.40 3.42 13.23
CA LYS A 4 -1.18 3.73 14.00
C LYS A 4 -0.07 2.72 13.66
N ILE A 5 1.13 3.17 13.30
CA ILE A 5 2.28 2.25 13.23
C ILE A 5 2.65 1.79 14.64
N VAL A 6 2.84 0.49 14.81
CA VAL A 6 3.40 -0.14 16.01
C VAL A 6 4.71 -0.85 15.67
N GLY A 7 5.55 -1.09 16.68
CA GLY A 7 6.80 -1.83 16.51
C GLY A 7 7.86 -1.07 15.70
N ALA A 8 8.45 -1.75 14.71
CA ALA A 8 9.51 -1.23 13.85
C ALA A 8 8.96 -0.76 12.49
N TYR A 9 9.80 -0.05 11.73
CA TYR A 9 9.58 0.25 10.32
C TYR A 9 10.80 -0.23 9.52
N ALA A 10 10.58 -0.56 8.25
CA ALA A 10 11.59 -1.00 7.29
C ALA A 10 12.49 -2.16 7.80
N PRO A 11 11.93 -3.33 8.20
CA PRO A 11 10.51 -3.73 8.09
C PRO A 11 9.70 -3.63 9.40
N GLY A 12 8.39 -3.89 9.28
CA GLY A 12 7.57 -4.37 10.39
C GLY A 12 7.84 -5.85 10.73
N SER A 13 7.38 -6.31 11.89
CA SER A 13 7.50 -7.72 12.30
C SER A 13 6.60 -8.69 11.54
N MET A 14 5.54 -8.19 10.89
CA MET A 14 4.58 -8.98 10.11
C MET A 14 4.98 -9.13 8.62
N GLY A 15 6.19 -8.72 8.24
CA GLY A 15 6.70 -8.85 6.86
C GLY A 15 6.28 -7.74 5.90
N GLY A 16 5.50 -6.76 6.36
CA GLY A 16 5.25 -5.50 5.66
C GLY A 16 6.38 -4.47 5.86
N TYR A 17 6.25 -3.32 5.21
CA TYR A 17 7.10 -2.15 5.47
C TYR A 17 6.94 -1.65 6.91
N VAL A 18 5.73 -1.71 7.47
CA VAL A 18 5.41 -1.43 8.88
C VAL A 18 4.33 -2.37 9.40
N ASP A 19 4.21 -2.49 10.72
CA ASP A 19 3.05 -3.11 11.36
C ASP A 19 2.01 -2.01 11.69
N ALA A 20 0.79 -2.15 11.17
CA ALA A 20 -0.29 -1.18 11.35
C ALA A 20 -1.33 -1.70 12.34
N GLU A 21 -1.47 -1.03 13.49
CA GLU A 21 -2.62 -1.22 14.38
C GLU A 21 -3.81 -0.41 13.84
N LEU A 22 -4.88 -1.12 13.47
CA LEU A 22 -6.16 -0.56 13.09
C LEU A 22 -7.14 -0.64 14.27
N THR A 23 -7.70 0.51 14.64
CA THR A 23 -8.75 0.64 15.65
C THR A 23 -9.90 1.49 15.11
N ASN A 24 -11.06 1.48 15.77
CA ASN A 24 -12.27 2.18 15.32
C ASN A 24 -12.65 1.87 13.85
N VAL A 25 -12.42 0.61 13.42
CA VAL A 25 -12.96 0.08 12.17
C VAL A 25 -14.47 -0.06 12.33
N GLY A 26 -15.22 0.47 11.36
CA GLY A 26 -16.69 0.47 11.39
C GLY A 26 -17.30 -0.87 10.98
N ASN A 27 -18.62 -0.99 11.11
CA ASN A 27 -19.35 -2.10 10.50
C ASN A 27 -19.40 -1.91 8.97
N GLY A 28 -19.24 -3.00 8.21
CA GLY A 28 -19.35 -2.99 6.75
C GLY A 28 -18.02 -2.94 5.98
N TYR A 29 -16.88 -3.10 6.67
CA TYR A 29 -15.60 -3.42 6.05
C TYR A 29 -15.31 -4.92 6.17
N ASP A 30 -14.59 -5.49 5.20
CA ASP A 30 -14.17 -6.89 5.19
C ASP A 30 -12.93 -7.17 6.08
N PHE A 31 -12.48 -6.16 6.85
CA PHE A 31 -11.43 -6.26 7.85
C PHE A 31 -11.91 -5.70 9.20
N ALA A 32 -11.22 -6.07 10.28
CA ALA A 32 -11.58 -5.72 11.66
C ALA A 32 -10.48 -4.92 12.37
N ASN A 33 -10.73 -4.51 13.62
CA ASN A 33 -9.68 -3.98 14.50
C ASN A 33 -8.61 -5.06 14.74
N GLY A 34 -7.33 -4.71 14.65
CA GLY A 34 -6.21 -5.66 14.75
C GLY A 34 -4.90 -5.05 14.28
N THR A 35 -3.82 -5.84 14.27
CA THR A 35 -2.53 -5.44 13.69
C THR A 35 -2.31 -6.18 12.38
N PHE A 36 -1.87 -5.47 11.34
CA PHE A 36 -1.68 -5.99 9.99
C PHE A 36 -0.32 -5.58 9.41
N ALA A 37 0.22 -6.38 8.50
CA ALA A 37 1.31 -5.94 7.63
C ALA A 37 0.82 -4.80 6.72
N SER A 38 1.60 -3.72 6.63
CA SER A 38 1.20 -2.51 5.91
C SER A 38 2.36 -1.92 5.09
N TRP A 39 2.00 -1.20 4.02
CA TRP A 39 2.89 -0.73 2.96
C TRP A 39 2.64 0.76 2.67
N CYS A 40 3.69 1.51 2.32
CA CYS A 40 3.58 2.93 2.00
C CYS A 40 3.32 3.15 0.50
N ALA A 41 2.43 4.10 0.16
CA ALA A 41 2.17 4.50 -1.22
C ALA A 41 3.20 5.49 -1.78
N ASP A 42 3.74 6.31 -0.89
CA ASP A 42 4.46 7.55 -1.17
C ASP A 42 5.85 7.44 -0.51
N GLU A 43 6.92 7.72 -1.25
CA GLU A 43 8.29 7.72 -0.71
C GLU A 43 8.69 9.08 -0.11
N GLN A 44 7.87 10.12 -0.34
CA GLN A 44 8.12 11.52 0.01
C GLN A 44 7.37 11.93 1.28
N THR A 45 6.21 11.32 1.57
CA THR A 45 5.44 11.61 2.79
C THR A 45 5.67 10.59 3.91
N SER A 46 6.05 11.08 5.09
CA SER A 46 6.31 10.27 6.28
C SER A 46 5.13 10.21 7.27
N ILE A 47 4.95 9.04 7.89
CA ILE A 47 4.14 8.83 9.10
C ILE A 47 5.02 8.47 10.30
N ASN A 48 4.62 8.94 11.48
CA ASN A 48 5.40 8.75 12.71
C ASN A 48 4.98 7.50 13.48
N VAL A 49 5.96 6.69 13.90
CA VAL A 49 5.74 5.50 14.74
C VAL A 49 5.07 5.90 16.06
N GLY A 50 4.03 5.14 16.45
CA GLY A 50 3.26 5.39 17.67
C GLY A 50 2.25 6.55 17.60
N VAL A 51 2.22 7.34 16.52
CA VAL A 51 1.20 8.37 16.32
C VAL A 51 -0.04 7.75 15.69
N ALA A 52 -1.20 7.98 16.30
CA ALA A 52 -2.49 7.56 15.78
C ALA A 52 -3.07 8.66 14.88
N TYR A 53 -3.55 8.26 13.71
CA TYR A 53 -4.15 9.12 12.70
C TYR A 53 -5.56 8.63 12.41
N ASN A 54 -6.53 9.54 12.30
CA ASN A 54 -7.81 9.19 11.71
C ASN A 54 -7.64 9.15 10.18
N MET A 55 -8.16 8.09 9.58
CA MET A 55 -8.08 7.82 8.16
C MET A 55 -9.47 7.55 7.59
N ASP A 56 -9.79 8.22 6.49
CA ASP A 56 -10.75 7.75 5.51
C ASP A 56 -10.24 6.45 4.87
N VAL A 57 -11.17 5.56 4.50
CA VAL A 57 -10.88 4.17 4.10
C VAL A 57 -11.55 3.88 2.78
N TYR A 58 -10.76 3.44 1.81
CA TYR A 58 -11.21 3.12 0.46
C TYR A 58 -10.69 1.75 0.02
N SER A 59 -11.29 1.19 -1.04
CA SER A 59 -10.78 -0.03 -1.69
C SER A 59 -10.23 0.33 -3.08
N SER A 60 -9.05 -0.21 -3.39
CA SER A 60 -8.42 -0.11 -4.71
C SER A 60 -9.27 -0.66 -5.86
N LEU A 61 -10.30 -1.47 -5.57
CA LEU A 61 -11.24 -2.02 -6.54
C LEU A 61 -12.29 -1.01 -7.05
N TYR A 62 -12.41 0.15 -6.39
CA TYR A 62 -13.35 1.21 -6.75
C TYR A 62 -12.62 2.54 -6.98
N PRO A 63 -11.81 2.66 -8.05
CA PRO A 63 -10.98 3.86 -8.28
C PRO A 63 -11.79 5.15 -8.45
N ASP A 64 -13.02 5.08 -8.98
CA ASP A 64 -13.93 6.23 -9.08
C ASP A 64 -14.41 6.76 -7.70
N ALA A 65 -14.21 6.00 -6.62
CA ALA A 65 -14.49 6.42 -5.25
C ALA A 65 -13.25 6.93 -4.50
N LEU A 66 -12.05 6.84 -5.09
CA LEU A 66 -10.82 7.35 -4.49
C LEU A 66 -10.67 8.87 -4.72
N PRO A 67 -9.98 9.58 -3.80
CA PRO A 67 -9.53 10.95 -4.05
C PRO A 67 -8.70 11.09 -5.33
N ALA A 68 -8.84 12.22 -6.03
CA ALA A 68 -8.29 12.38 -7.39
C ALA A 68 -6.76 12.23 -7.46
N PHE A 69 -6.04 12.61 -6.39
CA PHE A 69 -4.59 12.45 -6.27
C PHE A 69 -4.13 10.98 -6.13
N THR A 70 -5.05 10.03 -5.98
CA THR A 70 -4.77 8.59 -5.82
C THR A 70 -5.69 7.69 -6.67
N ALA A 71 -6.59 8.25 -7.49
CA ALA A 71 -7.55 7.52 -8.34
C ALA A 71 -6.93 6.83 -9.58
N TYR A 72 -5.75 6.24 -9.44
CA TYR A 72 -4.97 5.63 -10.53
C TYR A 72 -5.38 4.17 -10.77
N ALA A 73 -6.52 3.96 -11.45
CA ALA A 73 -7.07 2.62 -11.73
C ALA A 73 -6.04 1.61 -12.29
N ASP A 74 -5.20 2.05 -13.22
CA ASP A 74 -4.14 1.25 -13.85
C ASP A 74 -3.05 0.83 -12.86
N LYS A 75 -2.69 1.71 -11.92
CA LYS A 75 -1.68 1.43 -10.88
C LYS A 75 -2.25 0.50 -9.81
N TRP A 76 -3.52 0.64 -9.46
CA TRP A 76 -4.20 -0.23 -8.49
C TRP A 76 -4.30 -1.67 -8.97
N ALA A 77 -4.73 -1.86 -10.21
CA ALA A 77 -4.74 -3.18 -10.85
C ALA A 77 -3.35 -3.85 -10.77
N ARG A 78 -2.28 -3.10 -11.06
CA ARG A 78 -0.90 -3.59 -11.00
C ARG A 78 -0.40 -3.92 -9.59
N VAL A 79 -0.73 -3.10 -8.59
CA VAL A 79 -0.40 -3.36 -7.18
C VAL A 79 -1.15 -4.61 -6.69
N ASN A 80 -2.45 -4.70 -6.97
CA ASN A 80 -3.26 -5.88 -6.64
C ASN A 80 -2.74 -7.13 -7.36
N TRP A 81 -2.31 -7.02 -8.62
CA TRP A 81 -1.72 -8.14 -9.34
C TRP A 81 -0.45 -8.65 -8.65
N ILE A 82 0.47 -7.77 -8.23
CA ILE A 82 1.69 -8.19 -7.51
C ILE A 82 1.34 -8.96 -6.24
N PHE A 83 0.43 -8.45 -5.40
CA PHE A 83 0.05 -9.13 -4.15
C PHE A 83 -0.62 -10.51 -4.35
N ASN A 84 -1.21 -10.78 -5.52
CA ASN A 84 -1.80 -12.08 -5.85
C ASN A 84 -0.82 -13.05 -6.52
N HIS A 85 0.40 -12.62 -6.86
CA HIS A 85 1.40 -13.42 -7.57
C HIS A 85 2.80 -13.32 -6.92
N LEU A 86 2.87 -13.06 -5.61
CA LEU A 86 4.13 -12.99 -4.87
C LEU A 86 4.91 -14.34 -4.85
N ASP A 87 4.23 -15.45 -5.10
CA ASP A 87 4.83 -16.78 -5.29
C ASP A 87 5.69 -16.88 -6.56
N TYR A 88 5.53 -15.96 -7.52
CA TYR A 88 6.34 -15.92 -8.76
C TYR A 88 7.77 -15.40 -8.52
N TYR A 89 8.09 -14.91 -7.31
CA TYR A 89 9.40 -14.33 -6.95
C TYR A 89 10.04 -15.10 -5.76
N PRO A 90 10.51 -16.35 -5.94
CA PRO A 90 10.93 -17.20 -4.82
C PRO A 90 12.05 -16.58 -3.97
N GLY A 91 11.72 -16.26 -2.72
CA GLY A 91 12.67 -15.66 -1.76
C GLY A 91 12.68 -14.12 -1.73
N TYR A 92 11.69 -13.46 -2.34
CA TYR A 92 11.52 -12.01 -2.25
C TYR A 92 11.51 -11.49 -0.79
N THR A 93 11.91 -10.24 -0.63
CA THR A 93 11.86 -9.51 0.64
C THR A 93 10.78 -8.43 0.63
N TRP A 94 10.40 -7.97 1.82
CA TRP A 94 9.57 -6.78 2.00
C TRP A 94 10.12 -5.54 1.27
N GLY A 95 11.45 -5.44 1.12
CA GLY A 95 12.11 -4.31 0.47
C GLY A 95 11.85 -4.31 -1.03
N GLU A 96 11.87 -5.47 -1.67
CA GLU A 96 11.57 -5.62 -3.09
C GLU A 96 10.09 -5.31 -3.37
N VAL A 97 9.17 -5.80 -2.55
CA VAL A 97 7.73 -5.49 -2.67
C VAL A 97 7.46 -4.01 -2.46
N GLN A 98 7.99 -3.40 -1.41
CA GLN A 98 7.81 -1.96 -1.15
C GLN A 98 8.44 -1.09 -2.25
N GLY A 99 9.59 -1.50 -2.79
CA GLY A 99 10.24 -0.83 -3.92
C GLY A 99 9.42 -0.92 -5.22
N ALA A 100 8.82 -2.08 -5.50
CA ALA A 100 7.94 -2.28 -6.64
C ALA A 100 6.65 -1.44 -6.52
N LEU A 101 6.05 -1.40 -5.33
CA LEU A 101 4.91 -0.53 -5.01
C LEU A 101 5.23 0.94 -5.29
N TRP A 102 6.37 1.45 -4.84
CA TRP A 102 6.76 2.83 -5.11
C TRP A 102 7.00 3.10 -6.60
N LYS A 103 7.76 2.24 -7.30
CA LYS A 103 7.96 2.38 -8.76
C LYS A 103 6.65 2.43 -9.54
N ILE A 104 5.60 1.73 -9.09
CA ILE A 104 4.25 1.81 -9.67
C ILE A 104 3.53 3.08 -9.23
N MET A 105 3.40 3.34 -7.92
CA MET A 105 2.54 4.38 -7.37
C MET A 105 3.06 5.80 -7.60
N ASN A 106 4.31 6.08 -7.23
CA ASN A 106 4.89 7.43 -7.22
C ASN A 106 5.98 7.65 -8.30
N ASN A 107 6.36 6.59 -9.02
CA ASN A 107 7.43 6.58 -10.03
C ASN A 107 8.85 6.76 -9.45
N TRP A 108 9.07 6.30 -8.21
CA TRP A 108 10.37 6.32 -7.52
C TRP A 108 11.54 5.85 -8.40
N ASN A 109 12.64 6.59 -8.34
CA ASN A 109 13.84 6.39 -9.17
C ASN A 109 14.70 5.16 -8.80
N GLY A 110 14.28 4.36 -7.82
CA GLY A 110 15.01 3.18 -7.36
C GLY A 110 16.21 3.47 -6.46
N GLN A 111 16.43 4.70 -6.00
CA GLN A 111 17.51 5.03 -5.04
C GLN A 111 17.03 4.86 -3.60
N ALA A 112 17.80 4.15 -2.77
CA ALA A 112 17.41 3.77 -1.41
C ALA A 112 16.79 4.92 -0.58
N ALA A 113 15.57 4.71 -0.09
CA ALA A 113 14.74 5.73 0.57
C ALA A 113 13.86 5.08 1.65
N GLY A 114 13.53 5.79 2.74
CA GLY A 114 12.68 5.28 3.83
C GLY A 114 13.19 4.02 4.56
N GLY A 115 14.43 3.60 4.33
CA GLY A 115 14.96 2.30 4.78
C GLY A 115 14.79 1.16 3.77
N VAL A 116 13.99 1.35 2.71
CA VAL A 116 13.96 0.45 1.54
C VAL A 116 15.33 0.49 0.85
N PRO A 117 15.91 -0.66 0.47
CA PRO A 117 17.12 -0.71 -0.34
C PRO A 117 16.98 0.01 -1.70
N ALA A 118 18.10 0.16 -2.42
CA ALA A 118 18.02 0.55 -3.83
C ALA A 118 17.36 -0.58 -4.64
N ALA A 119 16.62 -0.23 -5.67
CA ALA A 119 15.93 -1.20 -6.52
C ALA A 119 16.92 -2.13 -7.24
N ASP A 120 16.58 -3.42 -7.28
CA ASP A 120 17.36 -4.48 -7.89
C ASP A 120 16.57 -5.18 -9.02
N ALA A 121 17.09 -6.31 -9.49
CA ALA A 121 16.47 -7.10 -10.55
C ALA A 121 15.09 -7.65 -10.17
N THR A 122 14.81 -7.95 -8.90
CA THR A 122 13.50 -8.46 -8.46
C THR A 122 12.48 -7.33 -8.44
N VAL A 123 12.86 -6.14 -7.94
CA VAL A 123 12.01 -4.94 -8.02
C VAL A 123 11.66 -4.64 -9.47
N ASP A 124 12.65 -4.64 -10.36
CA ASP A 124 12.40 -4.39 -11.79
C ASP A 124 11.56 -5.51 -12.42
N GLN A 125 11.73 -6.77 -12.02
CA GLN A 125 10.89 -7.87 -12.52
C GLN A 125 9.42 -7.70 -12.08
N MET A 126 9.12 -7.50 -10.79
CA MET A 126 7.76 -7.26 -10.30
C MET A 126 7.08 -6.09 -11.01
N VAL A 127 7.82 -5.00 -11.22
CA VAL A 127 7.32 -3.80 -11.91
C VAL A 127 7.09 -4.06 -13.40
N ASN A 128 7.93 -4.86 -14.06
CA ASN A 128 7.80 -5.20 -15.48
C ASN A 128 6.67 -6.22 -15.73
N ASP A 129 6.61 -7.30 -14.97
CA ASP A 129 5.60 -8.36 -15.12
C ASP A 129 4.19 -7.79 -14.91
N SER A 130 4.02 -6.85 -13.97
CA SER A 130 2.75 -6.16 -13.77
C SER A 130 2.31 -5.24 -14.94
N GLN A 131 3.19 -4.86 -15.89
CA GLN A 131 2.82 -3.86 -16.93
C GLN A 131 1.66 -4.29 -17.82
N SER A 132 1.44 -5.60 -18.02
CA SER A 132 0.31 -6.14 -18.78
C SER A 132 -1.00 -6.30 -17.96
N HIS A 133 -1.03 -5.86 -16.70
CA HIS A 133 -2.10 -6.14 -15.75
C HIS A 133 -2.72 -4.85 -15.17
N THR A 134 -3.01 -3.89 -16.05
CA THR A 134 -3.65 -2.60 -15.72
C THR A 134 -5.18 -2.66 -15.56
N ASP A 135 -5.78 -3.84 -15.74
CA ASP A 135 -7.21 -4.13 -15.55
C ASP A 135 -7.48 -5.26 -14.53
N PHE A 136 -6.42 -5.80 -13.91
CA PHE A 136 -6.51 -6.90 -12.95
C PHE A 136 -7.42 -6.57 -11.75
N THR A 137 -8.44 -7.39 -11.60
CA THR A 137 -9.33 -7.43 -10.44
C THR A 137 -9.15 -8.80 -9.75
N PRO A 138 -8.84 -8.86 -8.45
CA PRO A 138 -8.75 -10.12 -7.71
C PRO A 138 -10.05 -10.92 -7.81
N LEU A 139 -9.91 -12.25 -7.85
CA LEU A 139 -11.05 -13.16 -7.63
C LEU A 139 -11.33 -13.29 -6.12
N PRO A 140 -12.53 -13.74 -5.70
CA PRO A 140 -12.81 -14.02 -4.29
C PRO A 140 -11.82 -15.04 -3.69
N GLY A 141 -11.31 -14.80 -2.47
CA GLY A 141 -10.15 -15.52 -1.93
C GLY A 141 -8.81 -15.02 -2.49
N GLY A 142 -8.78 -13.77 -2.98
CA GLY A 142 -7.63 -13.09 -3.55
C GLY A 142 -7.51 -11.67 -3.02
N TRP A 143 -6.26 -11.18 -2.94
CA TRP A 143 -5.92 -10.01 -2.14
C TRP A 143 -6.24 -8.68 -2.82
N ALA A 144 -6.84 -7.74 -2.08
CA ALA A 144 -7.01 -6.36 -2.52
C ALA A 144 -6.35 -5.38 -1.54
N ALA A 145 -5.77 -4.29 -2.08
CA ALA A 145 -5.27 -3.19 -1.27
C ALA A 145 -6.43 -2.31 -0.76
N VAL A 146 -6.54 -2.18 0.56
CA VAL A 146 -7.29 -1.10 1.20
C VAL A 146 -6.40 0.14 1.29
N VAL A 147 -6.92 1.27 0.82
CA VAL A 147 -6.22 2.55 0.73
C VAL A 147 -6.68 3.43 1.89
N PHE A 148 -5.75 3.76 2.79
CA PHE A 148 -5.98 4.74 3.86
C PHE A 148 -5.58 6.14 3.40
N VAL A 149 -6.32 7.18 3.81
CA VAL A 149 -6.04 8.59 3.53
C VAL A 149 -6.39 9.40 4.78
N PRO A 150 -5.61 10.41 5.24
CA PRO A 150 -5.96 11.19 6.42
C PRO A 150 -7.34 11.85 6.34
N GLU A 151 -8.12 11.70 7.42
CA GLU A 151 -9.45 12.30 7.55
C GLU A 151 -9.38 13.82 7.31
N GLY A 152 -10.19 14.32 6.37
CA GLY A 152 -10.22 15.74 6.01
C GLY A 152 -9.13 16.20 5.03
N THR A 153 -8.42 15.28 4.37
CA THR A 153 -7.62 15.61 3.17
C THR A 153 -8.55 16.12 2.06
N ASP A 154 -8.26 17.28 1.46
CA ASP A 154 -9.04 17.78 0.30
C ASP A 154 -8.86 16.81 -0.88
N PRO A 155 -9.95 16.17 -1.39
CA PRO A 155 -9.85 15.16 -2.44
C PRO A 155 -9.38 15.72 -3.80
N ASN A 156 -9.28 17.05 -3.94
CA ASN A 156 -8.79 17.75 -5.13
C ASN A 156 -7.40 18.39 -4.91
N ALA A 157 -6.76 18.16 -3.76
CA ALA A 157 -5.46 18.73 -3.46
C ALA A 157 -4.41 18.32 -4.50
N THR A 158 -3.64 19.30 -5.00
CA THR A 158 -2.53 19.07 -5.93
C THR A 158 -1.22 18.71 -5.21
N ASN A 159 -1.11 19.02 -3.92
CA ASN A 159 -0.03 18.61 -3.02
C ASN A 159 -0.62 18.31 -1.63
N PRO A 160 -1.38 17.21 -1.45
CA PRO A 160 -1.86 16.79 -0.14
C PRO A 160 -0.71 16.40 0.79
N ASN A 161 -0.88 16.57 2.10
CA ASN A 161 -0.02 15.93 3.11
C ASN A 161 -0.40 14.44 3.21
N LEU A 162 0.04 13.66 2.23
CA LEU A 162 -0.53 12.36 1.88
C LEU A 162 0.03 11.19 2.70
N GLN A 163 -0.65 10.80 3.77
CA GLN A 163 -0.26 9.61 4.53
C GLN A 163 -0.99 8.36 4.03
N THR A 164 -0.74 7.99 2.77
CA THR A 164 -1.40 6.82 2.18
C THR A 164 -0.64 5.53 2.45
N MET A 165 -1.33 4.64 3.16
CA MET A 165 -0.87 3.31 3.53
C MET A 165 -1.82 2.25 2.95
N PHE A 166 -1.28 1.07 2.72
CA PHE A 166 -2.03 -0.10 2.24
C PHE A 166 -2.05 -1.20 3.27
N VAL A 167 -3.22 -1.82 3.46
CA VAL A 167 -3.35 -3.11 4.12
C VAL A 167 -3.96 -4.11 3.14
N GLN A 168 -3.46 -5.34 3.15
CA GLN A 168 -3.98 -6.46 2.38
C GLN A 168 -5.24 -7.02 3.04
N VAL A 169 -6.29 -7.28 2.25
CA VAL A 169 -7.55 -7.89 2.69
C VAL A 169 -7.75 -9.27 2.05
N ASP A 170 -8.35 -10.18 2.82
CA ASP A 170 -8.70 -11.60 2.53
C ASP A 170 -7.52 -12.61 2.53
N PRO A 171 -7.24 -13.29 3.69
CA PRO A 171 -6.19 -14.29 3.87
C PRO A 171 -6.63 -15.77 3.80
#